data_AF-A0A4Y6EQT6-F1
#
_entry.id   AF-A0A4Y6EQT6-F1
#
_cell.length_a   1.000
_cell.length_b   1.000
_cell.length_c   1.000
_cell.angle_alpha   90.00
_cell.angle_beta   90.00
_cell.angle_gamma   90.00
#
_symmetry.space_group_name_H-M   'P 1'
#
loop_
_entity.id
_entity.type
_entity.pdbx_description
1 polymer ?
#
loop_
_entity_poly.entity_id
_entity_poly.type
_entity_poly.pdbx_seq_one_letter_code
_entity_poly.pdbx_strand_id
1 'polypeptide(L)' 'VRLYHSFGVSFYFFFMFLHIMKGMWYSSNHLPWSWYSGVVIFVLSIATAFVGYVLPDGQMSFWGATVIGGLLKFFE' A
#
# COMPACT_ATOMS: atom_id res chain seq x y z
N VAL A 1 16.67 9.33 -10.57
CA VAL A 1 15.71 8.22 -10.64
C VAL A 1 15.27 7.72 -9.26
N ARG A 2 16.19 7.30 -8.37
CA ARG A 2 15.86 6.74 -7.04
C ARG A 2 15.03 7.67 -6.13
N LEU A 3 15.41 8.95 -6.02
CA LEU A 3 14.66 9.95 -5.24
C LEU A 3 13.24 10.18 -5.79
N TYR A 4 13.11 10.37 -7.10
CA TYR A 4 11.80 10.51 -7.74
C TYR A 4 10.91 9.28 -7.52
N HIS A 5 11.49 8.07 -7.55
CA HIS A 5 10.75 6.85 -7.23
C HIS A 5 10.28 6.84 -5.77
N SER A 6 11.16 7.18 -4.81
CA SER A 6 10.79 7.27 -3.39
C SER A 6 9.71 8.32 -3.11
N PHE A 7 9.82 9.52 -3.69
CA PHE A 7 8.77 10.54 -3.57
C PHE A 7 7.49 10.13 -4.31
N GLY A 8 7.62 9.43 -5.43
CA GLY A 8 6.50 8.93 -6.22
C GLY A 8 5.64 7.91 -5.46
N VAL A 9 6.24 7.07 -4.61
CA VAL A 9 5.50 6.13 -3.75
C VAL A 9 4.59 6.89 -2.77
N SER A 10 5.12 7.92 -2.08
CA SER A 10 4.31 8.74 -1.17
C SER A 10 3.18 9.48 -1.89
N PHE A 11 3.47 10.01 -3.09
CA PHE A 11 2.47 10.70 -3.92
C PHE A 11 1.38 9.72 -4.39
N TYR A 12 1.74 8.51 -4.81
CA TYR A 12 0.79 7.47 -5.20
C TYR A 12 -0.23 7.18 -4.08
N PHE A 13 0.24 6.95 -2.85
CA PHE A 13 -0.66 6.70 -1.71
C PHE A 13 -1.52 7.92 -1.37
N PHE A 14 -0.99 9.14 -1.49
CA PHE A 14 -1.78 10.36 -1.31
C PHE A 14 -3.00 10.40 -2.27
N PHE A 15 -2.81 10.15 -3.57
CA PHE A 15 -3.96 10.08 -4.49
C PHE A 15 -4.87 8.89 -4.22
N MET A 16 -4.29 7.75 -3.81
CA MET A 16 -5.08 6.56 -3.51
C MET A 16 -6.04 6.81 -2.35
N PHE A 17 -5.58 7.46 -1.27
CA PHE A 17 -6.44 7.85 -0.16
C PHE A 17 -7.52 8.85 -0.59
N LEU A 18 -7.17 9.88 -1.39
CA LEU A 18 -8.16 10.81 -1.92
C LEU A 18 -9.22 10.12 -2.81
N HIS A 19 -8.81 9.13 -3.61
CA HIS A 19 -9.71 8.35 -4.44
C HIS A 19 -10.69 7.50 -3.61
N ILE A 20 -10.20 6.84 -2.55
CA ILE A 20 -11.03 6.08 -1.60
C ILE A 20 -12.01 7.02 -0.89
N MET A 21 -11.54 8.17 -0.39
CA MET A 21 -12.40 9.18 0.25
C MET A 21 -13.51 9.68 -0.68
N LYS A 22 -13.18 9.97 -1.94
CA LYS A 22 -14.17 10.33 -2.97
C LYS A 22 -15.18 9.19 -3.17
N GLY A 23 -14.72 7.95 -3.29
CA GLY A 23 -15.60 6.78 -3.46
C GLY A 23 -16.55 6.58 -2.28
N MET A 24 -16.11 6.88 -1.06
CA MET A 24 -16.97 6.87 0.13
C MET A 24 -17.99 8.02 0.11
N TRP A 25 -17.61 9.23 -0.31
CA TRP A 25 -18.50 10.39 -0.34
C TRP A 25 -19.63 10.30 -1.38
N TYR A 26 -19.39 9.73 -2.56
CA TYR A 26 -20.37 9.69 -3.66
C TYR A 26 -21.13 8.36 -3.80
N SER A 27 -21.14 7.52 -2.77
CA SER A 27 -21.75 6.17 -2.79
C SER A 27 -21.05 5.20 -3.75
N SER A 28 -19.97 4.59 -3.27
CA SER A 28 -19.28 3.44 -3.86
C SER A 28 -20.22 2.26 -4.22
N ASN A 29 -21.41 2.21 -3.62
CA ASN A 29 -22.41 1.16 -3.83
C ASN A 29 -23.04 1.15 -5.24
N HIS A 30 -22.86 2.19 -6.05
CA HIS A 30 -23.37 2.20 -7.43
C HIS A 30 -22.59 1.29 -8.38
N LEU A 31 -21.31 1.01 -8.09
CA LEU A 31 -20.44 0.15 -8.91
C LEU A 31 -19.67 -0.82 -8.00
N PRO A 32 -20.35 -1.83 -7.43
CA PRO A 32 -19.77 -2.70 -6.40
C PRO A 32 -18.53 -3.45 -6.90
N TRP A 33 -18.54 -3.94 -8.15
CA TRP A 33 -17.39 -4.64 -8.74
C TRP A 33 -16.17 -3.73 -8.89
N SER A 34 -16.37 -2.47 -9.27
CA SER A 34 -15.30 -1.48 -9.37
C SER A 34 -14.69 -1.21 -7.99
N TRP A 35 -15.54 -1.05 -6.97
CA TRP A 35 -15.09 -0.86 -5.59
C TRP A 35 -14.28 -2.04 -5.07
N TYR A 36 -14.77 -3.27 -5.21
CA TYR A 36 -14.03 -4.46 -4.77
C TYR A 36 -12.70 -4.61 -5.51
N SER A 37 -12.66 -4.34 -6.82
CA SER A 37 -11.40 -4.32 -7.57
C SER A 37 -10.44 -3.25 -7.07
N GLY A 38 -10.94 -2.06 -6.70
CA GLY A 38 -10.15 -0.98 -6.10
C GLY A 38 -9.57 -1.35 -4.74
N VAL A 39 -10.34 -2.05 -3.89
CA VAL A 39 -9.85 -2.58 -2.61
C VAL A 39 -8.74 -3.61 -2.82
N VAL A 40 -8.87 -4.51 -3.80
CA VAL A 40 -7.81 -5.47 -4.15
C VAL A 40 -6.54 -4.74 -4.61
N ILE A 41 -6.68 -3.74 -5.48
CA ILE A 41 -5.55 -2.91 -5.95
C ILE A 41 -4.88 -2.20 -4.76
N PHE A 42 -5.65 -1.68 -3.81
CA PHE A 42 -5.11 -1.04 -2.62
C PHE A 42 -4.25 -2.01 -1.79
N VAL A 43 -4.74 -3.21 -1.51
CA VAL A 43 -3.98 -4.24 -0.76
C VAL A 43 -2.69 -4.63 -1.49
N LEU A 44 -2.77 -4.89 -2.80
CA LEU A 44 -1.59 -5.23 -3.61
C LEU A 44 -0.57 -4.09 -3.66
N SER A 45 -1.02 -2.85 -3.68
CA SER A 45 -0.13 -1.68 -3.69
C SER A 45 0.65 -1.53 -2.38
N ILE A 46 0.03 -1.82 -1.22
CA ILE A 46 0.70 -1.84 0.08
C ILE A 46 1.78 -2.93 0.09
N ALA A 47 1.44 -4.14 -0.38
CA ALA A 47 2.39 -5.24 -0.46
C ALA A 47 3.59 -4.89 -1.37
N THR A 48 3.32 -4.28 -2.52
CA THR A 48 4.36 -3.86 -3.48
C THR A 48 5.29 -2.79 -2.89
N ALA A 49 4.72 -1.78 -2.23
CA ALA A 49 5.49 -0.72 -1.58
C ALA A 49 6.35 -1.26 -0.43
N PHE A 50 5.83 -2.23 0.33
CA PHE A 50 6.58 -2.88 1.39
C PHE A 50 7.78 -3.68 0.86
N VAL A 51 7.60 -4.49 -0.19
CA VAL A 51 8.72 -5.21 -0.82
C VAL A 51 9.78 -4.23 -1.33
N GLY A 52 9.36 -3.15 -2.00
CA GLY A 52 10.28 -2.11 -2.46
C GLY A 52 11.03 -1.39 -1.32
N TYR A 53 10.40 -1.25 -0.14
CA TYR A 53 11.03 -0.70 1.05
C TYR A 53 12.09 -1.61 1.67
N VAL A 54 11.91 -2.93 1.56
CA VAL A 54 12.86 -3.93 2.11
C VAL A 54 14.13 -4.04 1.26
N LEU A 55 14.03 -3.89 -0.07
CA LEU A 55 15.13 -4.11 -1.03
C LEU A 55 16.48 -3.39 -0.75
N PRO A 56 16.52 -2.13 -0.27
CA PRO A 56 17.78 -1.43 -0.01
C PRO A 56 18.57 -1.95 1.20
N ASP A 57 18.00 -2.88 1.97
CA ASP A 57 18.62 -3.57 3.12
C ASP A 57 19.23 -2.63 4.18
N GLY A 58 18.58 -1.49 4.42
CA GLY A 58 18.95 -0.56 5.49
C GLY A 58 18.44 -1.01 6.86
N GLN A 59 18.93 -0.40 7.94
CA GLN A 59 18.48 -0.68 9.31
C GLN A 59 16.95 -0.66 9.46
N MET A 60 16.29 0.38 8.96
CA MET A 60 14.83 0.48 9.06
C MET A 60 14.11 -0.54 8.15
N SER A 61 14.71 -0.90 7.01
CA SER A 61 14.22 -1.98 6.14
C SER A 61 14.26 -3.33 6.84
N PHE A 62 15.37 -3.65 7.52
CA PHE A 62 15.54 -4.88 8.30
C PHE A 62 14.53 -4.98 9.44
N TRP A 63 14.46 -3.94 10.29
CA TRP A 63 13.53 -3.92 11.41
C TRP A 63 12.07 -3.99 10.95
N GLY A 64 11.72 -3.25 9.90
CA GLY A 64 10.41 -3.32 9.28
C GLY A 64 10.05 -4.73 8.79
N ALA A 65 10.98 -5.40 8.11
CA ALA A 65 10.81 -6.78 7.64
C ALA A 65 10.59 -7.76 8.81
N THR A 66 11.39 -7.66 9.87
CA THR A 66 11.26 -8.55 11.04
C THR A 66 9.98 -8.32 11.82
N VAL A 67 9.55 -7.07 12.02
CA VAL A 67 8.32 -6.76 12.78
C VAL A 67 7.09 -7.17 11.99
N ILE A 68 6.98 -6.74 10.73
CA ILE A 68 5.81 -7.03 9.89
C ILE A 68 5.75 -8.52 9.52
N GLY A 69 6.89 -9.12 9.15
CA GLY A 69 6.97 -10.56 8.92
C GLY A 69 6.72 -11.38 10.19
N GLY A 70 7.11 -10.88 11.35
CA GLY A 70 6.83 -11.49 12.64
C GLY A 70 5.34 -11.54 12.98
N LEU A 71 4.56 -10.52 12.58
CA LEU A 71 3.10 -10.53 12.74
C LEU A 71 2.42 -11.62 11.89
N LEU A 72 2.96 -11.94 10.70
CA LEU A 72 2.43 -13.03 9.88
C LEU A 72 2.71 -14.40 10.51
N LYS A 73 3.90 -14.60 11.08
CA LYS A 73 4.26 -15.82 11.80
C LYS A 73 3.42 -16.07 13.05
N PHE A 74 2.76 -15.05 13.59
CA PHE A 74 1.84 -15.23 14.71
C PHE A 74 0.54 -15.96 14.30
N PHE A 75 0.15 -15.91 13.02
CA PHE A 75 -1.06 -16.55 12.51
C PHE A 75 -0.81 -17.97 11.95
N GLU A 76 0.45 -18.42 11.90
CA GLU A 76 0.85 -19.81 11.62
C GLU A 76 0.99 -20.61 12.92
#